data_AF-A0A920BVI6-F1
#
_entry.id   AF-A0A920BVI6-F1
#
_cell.length_a   1.000
_cell.length_b   1.000
_cell.length_c   1.000
_cell.angle_alpha   90.00
_cell.angle_beta   90.00
_cell.angle_gamma   90.00
#
_symmetry.space_group_name_H-M   'P 1'
#
loop_
_entity.id
_entity.type
_entity.pdbx_description
1 polymer ?
#
loop_
_entity_poly.entity_id
_entity_poly.type
_entity_poly.pdbx_seq_one_letter_code
_entity_poly.pdbx_strand_id
1 'polypeptide(L)'
;MYDPHAVCDGGDLDCGSGLLLIIKKAIDPITSGEILEVRSRERTVAEDLPAWCRMVEHDFLGSEPGEGTTRYFIRKGQSQSDLKQDLAAAKGYQWSVRTQSGRDLTAKVHSRNHTFVAGQPADFSAKVDAPSAIDYLLASLASCLVVGFKALASKRNVEIDDAELTLKGSLDNILYHMEIENEGSPKISKILGTFYVSSPHEEEQVEEIWRDTLKRSPIYQTLIETVQIDIKLSVVF
;
A
#
# COMPACT_ATOMS: atom_id res chain seq x y z
N MET A 1 27.56 10.95 -18.32
CA MET A 1 26.41 11.75 -17.89
C MET A 1 25.39 11.71 -19.02
N TYR A 2 24.27 11.02 -18.81
CA TYR A 2 23.20 10.91 -19.80
C TYR A 2 22.33 12.18 -19.78
N ASP A 3 21.73 12.52 -20.92
CA ASP A 3 20.78 13.63 -21.06
C ASP A 3 19.34 13.08 -21.19
N PRO A 4 18.55 13.05 -20.11
CA PRO A 4 17.22 12.44 -20.10
C PRO A 4 16.18 13.36 -20.74
N HIS A 5 15.31 12.77 -21.56
CA HIS A 5 14.20 13.44 -22.25
C HIS A 5 12.91 13.42 -21.41
N ALA A 6 12.82 12.48 -20.48
CA ALA A 6 11.76 12.41 -19.49
C ALA A 6 12.31 11.91 -18.15
N VAL A 7 11.57 12.19 -17.07
CA VAL A 7 11.88 11.72 -15.73
C VAL A 7 10.61 11.16 -15.10
N CYS A 8 10.73 10.03 -14.41
CA CYS A 8 9.69 9.58 -13.48
C CYS A 8 10.27 9.23 -12.11
N ASP A 9 9.48 9.52 -11.08
CA ASP A 9 9.81 9.21 -9.69
C ASP A 9 8.97 8.03 -9.21
N GLY A 10 9.66 6.94 -8.89
CA GLY A 10 9.10 5.70 -8.37
C GLY A 10 8.98 5.64 -6.85
N GLY A 11 9.64 6.54 -6.12
CA GLY A 11 9.76 6.47 -4.66
C GLY A 11 10.25 5.10 -4.18
N ASP A 12 9.53 4.52 -3.22
CA ASP A 12 9.79 3.19 -2.65
C ASP A 12 8.97 2.06 -3.33
N LEU A 13 8.41 2.29 -4.52
CA LEU A 13 7.68 1.23 -5.23
C LEU A 13 8.65 0.26 -5.89
N ASP A 14 8.41 -1.04 -5.69
CA ASP A 14 9.06 -2.09 -6.46
C ASP A 14 8.42 -2.26 -7.87
N CYS A 15 9.11 -2.99 -8.75
CA CYS A 15 8.66 -3.25 -10.12
C CYS A 15 7.31 -3.98 -10.20
N GLY A 16 7.01 -4.88 -9.26
CA GLY A 16 5.75 -5.65 -9.20
C GLY A 16 4.58 -4.89 -8.57
N SER A 17 4.85 -3.90 -7.72
CA SER A 17 3.87 -3.12 -6.95
C SER A 17 3.44 -1.81 -7.65
N GLY A 18 3.75 -1.67 -8.94
CA GLY A 18 3.23 -0.59 -9.79
C GLY A 18 4.26 0.36 -10.37
N LEU A 19 5.54 0.26 -9.98
CA LEU A 19 6.61 1.08 -10.57
C LEU A 19 6.67 0.91 -12.10
N LEU A 20 6.52 -0.32 -12.61
CA LEU A 20 6.53 -0.57 -14.05
C LEU A 20 5.40 0.15 -14.79
N LEU A 21 4.22 0.35 -14.17
CA LEU A 21 3.15 1.13 -14.78
C LEU A 21 3.50 2.62 -14.85
N ILE A 22 4.21 3.14 -13.84
CA ILE A 22 4.70 4.53 -13.82
C ILE A 22 5.77 4.72 -14.90
N ILE A 23 6.72 3.78 -15.00
CA ILE A 23 7.77 3.79 -16.03
C ILE A 23 7.13 3.71 -17.42
N LYS A 24 6.22 2.76 -17.66
CA LYS A 24 5.52 2.63 -18.96
C LYS A 24 4.78 3.91 -19.31
N LYS A 25 4.07 4.53 -18.36
CA LYS A 25 3.37 5.81 -18.59
C LYS A 25 4.33 6.95 -18.97
N ALA A 26 5.54 6.97 -18.41
CA ALA A 26 6.53 8.00 -18.69
C ALA A 26 7.34 7.74 -19.99
N ILE A 27 7.59 6.48 -20.33
CA ILE A 27 8.36 6.07 -21.52
C ILE A 27 7.50 5.99 -22.78
N ASP A 28 6.19 5.76 -22.67
CA ASP A 28 5.27 5.68 -23.80
C ASP A 28 5.28 6.96 -24.69
N PRO A 29 5.26 8.20 -24.14
CA PRO A 29 5.25 9.41 -24.96
C PRO A 29 6.61 9.81 -25.56
N ILE A 30 7.74 9.26 -25.10
CA ILE A 30 9.07 9.64 -25.65
C ILE A 30 9.39 8.88 -26.95
N THR A 31 10.29 9.42 -27.77
CA THR A 31 10.67 8.81 -29.06
C THR A 31 11.59 7.60 -28.84
N SER A 32 11.52 6.60 -29.73
CA SER A 32 12.52 5.52 -29.72
C SER A 32 13.93 6.09 -29.83
N GLY A 33 14.85 5.61 -29.00
CA GLY A 33 16.22 6.12 -28.87
C GLY A 33 16.40 7.22 -27.82
N GLU A 34 15.32 7.83 -27.34
CA GLU A 34 15.37 8.81 -26.25
C GLU A 34 15.51 8.13 -24.88
N ILE A 35 15.98 8.90 -23.89
CA ILE A 35 16.35 8.39 -22.56
C ILE A 35 15.31 8.83 -21.53
N LEU A 36 14.81 7.88 -20.75
CA LEU A 36 14.05 8.09 -19.53
C LEU A 36 14.97 7.94 -18.32
N GLU A 37 14.91 8.90 -17.40
CA GLU A 37 15.45 8.76 -16.04
C GLU A 37 14.37 8.24 -15.09
N VAL A 38 14.68 7.16 -14.37
CA VAL A 38 13.84 6.62 -13.30
C VAL A 38 14.55 6.87 -11.97
N ARG A 39 13.91 7.59 -11.06
CA ARG A 39 14.39 7.78 -9.68
C ARG A 39 13.70 6.77 -8.76
N SER A 40 14.48 6.04 -7.97
CA SER A 40 13.92 5.10 -6.99
C SER A 40 14.79 5.00 -5.74
N ARG A 41 14.13 4.73 -4.62
CA ARG A 41 14.73 4.39 -3.32
C ARG A 41 14.66 2.90 -3.01
N GLU A 42 13.83 2.17 -3.77
CA GLU A 42 13.67 0.73 -3.61
C GLU A 42 14.91 0.00 -4.16
N ARG A 43 15.48 -0.85 -3.31
CA ARG A 43 16.74 -1.53 -3.57
C ARG A 43 16.59 -2.63 -4.62
N THR A 44 15.44 -3.32 -4.66
CA THR A 44 15.23 -4.42 -5.62
C THR A 44 15.20 -3.93 -7.07
N VAL A 45 14.93 -2.64 -7.30
CA VAL A 45 14.91 -2.03 -8.64
C VAL A 45 16.24 -2.19 -9.38
N ALA A 46 17.37 -2.22 -8.66
CA ALA A 46 18.69 -2.44 -9.26
C ALA A 46 18.81 -3.79 -9.97
N GLU A 47 18.08 -4.81 -9.51
CA GLU A 47 18.09 -6.17 -10.08
C GLU A 47 16.94 -6.36 -11.08
N ASP A 48 15.75 -5.88 -10.73
CA ASP A 48 14.52 -6.11 -11.49
C ASP A 48 14.44 -5.26 -12.77
N LEU A 49 14.87 -3.99 -12.70
CA LEU A 49 14.72 -3.05 -13.80
C LEU A 49 15.53 -3.45 -15.04
N PRO A 50 16.82 -3.86 -14.94
CA PRO A 50 17.56 -4.35 -16.10
C PRO A 50 16.94 -5.62 -16.72
N ALA A 51 16.37 -6.50 -15.90
CA ALA A 51 15.69 -7.70 -16.39
C ALA A 51 14.42 -7.35 -17.17
N TRP A 52 13.62 -6.42 -16.64
CA TRP A 52 12.45 -5.91 -17.34
C TRP A 52 12.82 -5.23 -18.66
N CYS A 53 13.83 -4.35 -18.68
CA CYS A 53 14.29 -3.68 -19.91
C CYS A 53 14.63 -4.69 -21.01
N ARG A 54 15.36 -5.77 -20.68
CA ARG A 54 15.66 -6.85 -21.64
C ARG A 54 14.40 -7.53 -22.18
N MET A 55 13.41 -7.78 -21.33
CA MET A 55 12.17 -8.45 -21.70
C MET A 55 11.30 -7.62 -22.65
N VAL A 56 11.30 -6.29 -22.49
CA VAL A 56 10.49 -5.37 -23.32
C VAL A 56 11.31 -4.67 -24.41
N GLU A 57 12.53 -5.13 -24.67
CA GLU A 57 13.45 -4.57 -25.68
C GLU A 57 13.72 -3.07 -25.47
N HIS A 58 14.01 -2.68 -24.24
CA HIS A 58 14.60 -1.38 -23.89
C HIS A 58 16.07 -1.56 -23.50
N ASP A 59 16.87 -0.53 -23.74
CA ASP A 59 18.29 -0.53 -23.41
C ASP A 59 18.48 0.05 -22.00
N PHE A 60 18.89 -0.79 -21.05
CA PHE A 60 19.35 -0.30 -19.74
C PHE A 60 20.76 0.26 -19.87
N LEU A 61 20.93 1.56 -19.63
CA LEU A 61 22.19 2.26 -19.84
C LEU A 61 23.08 2.23 -18.59
N GLY A 62 22.49 2.10 -17.40
CA GLY A 62 23.21 2.08 -16.13
C GLY A 62 22.47 2.83 -15.03
N SER A 63 23.15 2.98 -13.90
CA SER A 63 22.67 3.72 -12.73
C SER A 63 23.72 4.66 -12.19
N GLU A 64 23.30 5.81 -11.66
CA GLU A 64 24.14 6.78 -10.98
C GLU A 64 23.55 7.09 -9.58
N PRO A 65 24.37 7.38 -8.57
CA PRO A 65 23.88 7.90 -7.31
C PRO A 65 23.24 9.27 -7.52
N GLY A 66 22.07 9.50 -6.92
CA GLY A 66 21.38 10.78 -6.86
C GLY A 66 21.21 11.27 -5.42
N GLU A 67 20.63 12.45 -5.24
CA GLU A 67 20.27 12.97 -3.92
C GLU A 67 19.17 12.10 -3.29
N GLY A 68 19.55 11.28 -2.31
CA GLY A 68 18.63 10.41 -1.57
C GLY A 68 17.92 9.33 -2.41
N THR A 69 18.38 9.09 -3.65
CA THR A 69 17.78 8.14 -4.60
C THR A 69 18.86 7.52 -5.50
N THR A 70 18.55 6.39 -6.13
CA THR A 70 19.34 5.88 -7.27
C THR A 70 18.65 6.32 -8.56
N ARG A 71 19.43 6.87 -9.49
CA ARG A 71 18.97 7.29 -10.82
C ARG A 71 19.31 6.19 -11.82
N TYR A 72 18.30 5.65 -12.48
CA TYR A 72 18.44 4.63 -13.51
C TYR A 72 18.12 5.23 -14.88
N PHE A 73 18.89 4.86 -15.90
CA PHE A 73 18.75 5.40 -17.25
C PHE A 73 18.32 4.30 -18.21
N ILE A 74 17.19 4.52 -18.87
CA ILE A 74 16.61 3.58 -19.83
C ILE A 74 16.50 4.30 -21.17
N ARG A 75 17.09 3.75 -22.23
CA ARG A 75 16.83 4.20 -23.59
C ARG A 75 15.68 3.40 -24.17
N LYS A 76 14.67 4.10 -24.67
CA LYS A 76 13.49 3.47 -25.28
C LYS A 76 13.91 2.73 -26.55
N GLY A 77 13.61 1.44 -26.62
CA GLY A 77 13.76 0.66 -27.84
C GLY A 77 12.52 0.73 -28.74
N GLN A 78 12.47 -0.13 -29.77
CA GLN A 78 11.41 -0.08 -30.79
C GLN A 78 10.11 -0.78 -30.37
N SER A 79 10.11 -1.45 -29.21
CA SER A 79 8.95 -2.19 -28.72
C SER A 79 7.75 -1.26 -28.44
N GLN A 80 6.58 -1.69 -28.91
CA GLN A 80 5.30 -1.12 -28.49
C GLN A 80 4.95 -1.69 -27.10
N SER A 81 5.07 -0.86 -26.06
CA SER A 81 4.41 -1.16 -24.80
C SER A 81 2.89 -1.06 -24.99
N ASP A 82 2.13 -2.14 -24.81
CA ASP A 82 0.67 -2.06 -24.75
C ASP A 82 0.21 -1.58 -23.35
N LEU A 83 0.56 -0.32 -23.06
CA LEU A 83 0.18 0.36 -21.82
C LEU A 83 -1.34 0.31 -21.63
N LYS A 84 -2.15 0.31 -22.70
CA LYS A 84 -3.61 0.20 -22.59
C LYS A 84 -4.03 -1.15 -22.03
N GLN A 85 -3.46 -2.24 -22.53
CA GLN A 85 -3.73 -3.58 -22.02
C GLN A 85 -3.27 -3.73 -20.57
N ASP A 86 -2.07 -3.25 -20.24
CA ASP A 86 -1.54 -3.32 -18.86
C ASP A 86 -2.43 -2.55 -17.87
N LEU A 87 -2.87 -1.34 -18.25
CA LEU A 87 -3.78 -0.54 -17.44
C LEU A 87 -5.16 -1.20 -17.32
N ALA A 88 -5.64 -1.87 -18.36
CA ALA A 88 -6.89 -2.62 -18.31
C ALA A 88 -6.79 -3.83 -17.38
N ALA A 89 -5.69 -4.58 -17.43
CA ALA A 89 -5.42 -5.70 -16.54
C ALA A 89 -5.32 -5.24 -15.08
N ALA A 90 -4.63 -4.12 -14.81
CA ALA A 90 -4.55 -3.54 -13.47
C ALA A 90 -5.94 -3.11 -12.94
N LYS A 91 -6.78 -2.50 -13.77
CA LYS A 91 -8.16 -2.11 -13.40
C LYS A 91 -9.06 -3.31 -13.12
N GLY A 92 -8.84 -4.42 -13.83
CA GLY A 92 -9.60 -5.66 -13.66
C GLY A 92 -9.03 -6.63 -12.64
N TYR A 93 -7.95 -6.27 -11.94
CA TYR A 93 -7.30 -7.19 -11.00
C TYR A 93 -8.25 -7.56 -9.86
N GLN A 94 -8.32 -8.86 -9.55
CA GLN A 94 -9.14 -9.40 -8.48
C GLN A 94 -8.25 -10.04 -7.41
N TRP A 95 -8.35 -9.53 -6.19
CA TRP A 95 -7.76 -10.16 -5.01
C TRP A 95 -8.62 -11.35 -4.59
N SER A 96 -7.98 -12.46 -4.22
CA SER A 96 -8.67 -13.65 -3.73
C SER A 96 -7.95 -14.25 -2.53
N VAL A 97 -8.73 -14.85 -1.64
CA VAL A 97 -8.26 -15.65 -0.50
C VAL A 97 -9.00 -16.98 -0.47
N ARG A 98 -8.35 -18.01 0.04
CA ARG A 98 -8.99 -19.31 0.30
C ARG A 98 -8.96 -19.57 1.79
N THR A 99 -10.11 -19.90 2.35
CA THR A 99 -10.24 -20.18 3.78
C THR A 99 -10.70 -21.62 4.01
N GLN A 100 -10.10 -22.29 4.98
CA GLN A 100 -10.44 -23.64 5.41
C GLN A 100 -10.76 -23.63 6.90
N SER A 101 -11.78 -24.38 7.33
CA SER A 101 -12.09 -24.54 8.75
C SER A 101 -10.95 -25.27 9.48
N GLY A 102 -10.56 -24.75 10.63
CA GLY A 102 -9.61 -25.37 11.55
C GLY A 102 -10.25 -26.47 12.41
N ARG A 103 -9.47 -27.01 13.35
CA ARG A 103 -9.93 -28.05 14.30
C ARG A 103 -10.80 -27.47 15.42
N ASP A 104 -10.43 -26.29 15.91
CA ASP A 104 -11.17 -25.52 16.92
C ASP A 104 -11.97 -24.40 16.23
N LEU A 105 -12.46 -23.41 16.98
CA LEU A 105 -13.13 -22.20 16.45
C LEU A 105 -12.12 -21.26 15.76
N THR A 106 -11.44 -21.79 14.76
CA THR A 106 -10.39 -21.14 13.98
C THR A 106 -10.58 -21.41 12.49
N ALA A 107 -10.00 -20.55 11.67
CA ALA A 107 -9.98 -20.67 10.22
C ALA A 107 -8.56 -20.44 9.70
N LYS A 108 -8.07 -21.33 8.84
CA LYS A 108 -6.79 -21.16 8.14
C LYS A 108 -7.04 -20.42 6.83
N VAL A 109 -6.42 -19.26 6.67
CA VAL A 109 -6.58 -18.39 5.51
C VAL A 109 -5.30 -18.41 4.67
N HIS A 110 -5.45 -18.69 3.38
CA HIS A 110 -4.41 -18.64 2.37
C HIS A 110 -4.61 -17.38 1.51
N SER A 111 -3.60 -16.52 1.48
CA SER A 111 -3.58 -15.29 0.70
C SER A 111 -2.26 -15.20 -0.05
N ARG A 112 -2.29 -15.38 -1.38
CA ARG A 112 -1.09 -15.50 -2.22
C ARG A 112 -0.13 -16.57 -1.66
N ASN A 113 1.14 -16.22 -1.45
CA ASN A 113 2.20 -17.04 -0.88
C ASN A 113 2.23 -17.01 0.67
N HIS A 114 1.21 -16.44 1.31
CA HIS A 114 1.12 -16.33 2.76
C HIS A 114 -0.05 -17.15 3.31
N THR A 115 0.08 -17.55 4.58
CA THR A 115 -0.95 -18.26 5.32
C THR A 115 -1.01 -17.72 6.73
N PHE A 116 -2.21 -17.51 7.24
CA PHE A 116 -2.45 -17.07 8.61
C PHE A 116 -3.70 -17.76 9.19
N VAL A 117 -3.91 -17.61 10.49
CA VAL A 117 -5.03 -18.21 11.22
C VAL A 117 -5.89 -17.10 11.81
N ALA A 118 -7.20 -17.20 11.62
CA ALA A 118 -8.18 -16.34 12.27
C ALA A 118 -8.96 -17.12 13.33
N GLY A 119 -9.15 -16.55 14.51
CA GLY A 119 -9.97 -17.07 15.60
C GLY A 119 -11.40 -16.59 15.57
N GLN A 120 -12.17 -16.99 16.59
CA GLN A 120 -13.55 -16.55 16.79
C GLN A 120 -13.66 -15.04 17.07
N PRO A 121 -14.76 -14.37 16.67
CA PRO A 121 -14.95 -12.93 16.92
C PRO A 121 -15.19 -12.56 18.39
N ALA A 122 -15.80 -13.45 19.18
CA ALA A 122 -16.17 -13.18 20.57
C ALA A 122 -15.19 -13.83 21.55
N ASP A 123 -13.93 -13.39 21.54
CA ASP A 123 -12.94 -13.69 22.58
C ASP A 123 -12.42 -12.37 23.16
N PHE A 124 -12.76 -12.10 24.42
CA PHE A 124 -12.45 -10.83 25.09
C PHE A 124 -11.13 -10.88 25.88
N SER A 125 -10.38 -11.98 25.74
CA SER A 125 -9.10 -12.15 26.40
C SER A 125 -8.03 -11.28 25.74
N ALA A 126 -7.18 -10.62 26.53
CA ALA A 126 -6.02 -9.90 25.98
C ALA A 126 -4.98 -10.83 25.33
N LYS A 127 -5.04 -12.12 25.65
CA LYS A 127 -4.19 -13.17 25.10
C LYS A 127 -5.08 -14.24 24.46
N VAL A 128 -5.03 -14.30 23.14
CA VAL A 128 -5.77 -15.26 22.30
C VAL A 128 -4.80 -16.12 21.49
N ASP A 129 -5.21 -17.34 21.14
CA ASP A 129 -4.38 -18.26 20.34
C ASP A 129 -4.31 -17.84 18.86
N ALA A 130 -5.32 -17.11 18.36
CA ALA A 130 -5.34 -16.53 17.03
C ALA A 130 -6.15 -15.22 17.01
N PRO A 131 -5.70 -14.18 16.30
CA PRO A 131 -6.48 -12.95 16.12
C PRO A 131 -7.80 -13.23 15.43
N SER A 132 -8.86 -12.51 15.81
CA SER A 132 -10.17 -12.63 15.19
C SER A 132 -10.21 -12.02 13.79
N ALA A 133 -11.27 -12.30 13.03
CA ALA A 133 -11.54 -11.61 11.77
C ALA A 133 -11.70 -10.08 11.93
N ILE A 134 -12.13 -9.62 13.11
CA ILE A 134 -12.26 -8.19 13.43
C ILE A 134 -10.88 -7.56 13.59
N ASP A 135 -9.96 -8.24 14.27
CA ASP A 135 -8.56 -7.81 14.39
C ASP A 135 -7.93 -7.68 13.01
N TYR A 136 -8.17 -8.65 12.13
CA TYR A 136 -7.68 -8.59 10.75
C TYR A 136 -8.30 -7.47 9.92
N LEU A 137 -9.57 -7.11 10.16
CA LEU A 137 -10.17 -5.95 9.50
C LEU A 137 -9.50 -4.64 9.96
N LEU A 138 -9.28 -4.47 11.28
CA LEU A 138 -8.58 -3.31 11.82
C LEU A 138 -7.12 -3.26 11.31
N ALA A 139 -6.44 -4.40 11.29
CA ALA A 139 -5.09 -4.52 10.73
C ALA A 139 -5.06 -4.17 9.23
N SER A 140 -6.09 -4.55 8.47
CA SER A 140 -6.18 -4.20 7.04
C SER A 140 -6.32 -2.69 6.82
N LEU A 141 -7.12 -2.01 7.65
CA LEU A 141 -7.26 -0.56 7.62
C LEU A 141 -5.95 0.13 8.06
N ALA A 142 -5.38 -0.28 9.19
CA ALA A 142 -4.15 0.30 9.72
C ALA A 142 -2.98 0.17 8.72
N SER A 143 -2.74 -1.04 8.21
CA SER A 143 -1.67 -1.29 7.25
C SER A 143 -1.86 -0.51 5.94
N CYS A 144 -3.08 -0.46 5.41
CA CYS A 144 -3.37 0.31 4.20
C CYS A 144 -3.08 1.81 4.38
N LEU A 145 -3.38 2.36 5.56
CA LEU A 145 -3.12 3.76 5.88
C LEU A 145 -1.63 4.04 6.10
N VAL A 146 -0.94 3.24 6.91
CA VAL A 146 0.49 3.44 7.21
C VAL A 146 1.35 3.27 5.96
N VAL A 147 1.12 2.21 5.16
CA VAL A 147 1.87 1.97 3.91
C VAL A 147 1.55 3.05 2.88
N GLY A 148 0.28 3.44 2.73
CA GLY A 148 -0.13 4.50 1.82
C GLY A 148 0.48 5.85 2.18
N PHE A 149 0.52 6.18 3.48
CA PHE A 149 1.14 7.40 3.99
C PHE A 149 2.64 7.43 3.67
N LYS A 150 3.37 6.37 4.01
CA LYS A 150 4.81 6.27 3.74
C LYS A 150 5.12 6.39 2.24
N ALA A 151 4.34 5.72 1.38
CA ALA A 151 4.51 5.81 -0.07
C ALA A 151 4.29 7.24 -0.60
N LEU A 152 3.29 7.97 -0.07
CA LEU A 152 3.03 9.35 -0.46
C LEU A 152 4.10 10.32 0.07
N ALA A 153 4.58 10.12 1.31
CA ALA A 153 5.66 10.92 1.89
C ALA A 153 6.94 10.80 1.06
N SER A 154 7.33 9.56 0.74
CA SER A 154 8.48 9.27 -0.12
C SER A 154 8.38 9.95 -1.48
N LYS A 155 7.21 9.87 -2.13
CA LYS A 155 6.98 10.53 -3.42
C LYS A 155 7.09 12.07 -3.35
N ARG A 156 6.89 12.66 -2.18
CA ARG A 156 7.01 14.11 -1.96
C ARG A 156 8.37 14.52 -1.41
N ASN A 157 9.31 13.58 -1.26
CA ASN A 157 10.61 13.81 -0.61
C ASN A 157 10.45 14.34 0.83
N VAL A 158 9.43 13.86 1.55
CA VAL A 158 9.25 14.13 2.98
C VAL A 158 9.76 12.92 3.76
N GLU A 159 10.80 13.13 4.55
CA GLU A 159 11.37 12.13 5.45
C GLU A 159 10.45 11.89 6.64
N ILE A 160 10.26 10.61 6.98
CA ILE A 160 9.46 10.17 8.12
C ILE A 160 10.38 9.26 8.93
N ASP A 161 10.70 9.70 10.15
CA ASP A 161 11.58 8.96 11.06
C ASP A 161 10.85 7.74 11.62
N ASP A 162 9.60 7.94 12.05
CA ASP A 162 8.76 6.87 12.58
C ASP A 162 7.27 7.15 12.33
N ALA A 163 6.46 6.09 12.25
CA ALA A 163 5.02 6.18 12.06
C ALA A 163 4.30 4.99 12.68
N GLU A 164 3.42 5.27 13.65
CA GLU A 164 2.63 4.25 14.36
C GLU A 164 1.15 4.60 14.35
N LEU A 165 0.31 3.66 13.90
CA LEU A 165 -1.14 3.81 13.92
C LEU A 165 -1.77 2.83 14.91
N THR A 166 -2.45 3.39 15.91
CA THR A 166 -3.27 2.63 16.86
C THR A 166 -4.74 2.74 16.48
N LEU A 167 -5.44 1.61 16.42
CA LEU A 167 -6.89 1.56 16.15
C LEU A 167 -7.62 0.75 17.22
N LYS A 168 -8.86 1.16 17.52
CA LYS A 168 -9.81 0.45 18.35
C LYS A 168 -11.14 0.36 17.61
N GLY A 169 -11.64 -0.85 17.41
CA GLY A 169 -12.94 -1.11 16.82
C GLY A 169 -14.01 -1.40 17.87
N SER A 170 -15.25 -1.00 17.60
CA SER A 170 -16.41 -1.36 18.41
C SER A 170 -17.50 -1.92 17.51
N LEU A 171 -18.13 -3.00 17.96
CA LEU A 171 -19.37 -3.50 17.38
C LEU A 171 -20.56 -2.78 18.00
N ASP A 172 -21.65 -2.72 17.26
CA ASP A 172 -22.93 -2.21 17.73
C ASP A 172 -23.49 -3.10 18.85
N ASN A 173 -23.58 -4.41 18.61
CA ASN A 173 -23.97 -5.39 19.62
C ASN A 173 -23.28 -6.76 19.40
N ILE A 174 -22.29 -7.08 20.25
CA ILE A 174 -21.62 -8.39 20.23
C ILE A 174 -22.48 -9.51 20.86
N LEU A 175 -23.40 -9.17 21.77
CA LEU A 175 -24.26 -10.15 22.45
C LEU A 175 -25.27 -10.77 21.48
N TYR A 176 -25.72 -10.01 20.48
CA TYR A 176 -26.51 -10.53 19.37
C TYR A 176 -25.74 -11.56 18.53
N HIS A 177 -24.45 -11.33 18.26
CA HIS A 177 -23.60 -12.33 17.58
C HIS A 177 -23.39 -13.59 18.42
N MET A 178 -23.33 -13.45 19.74
CA MET A 178 -23.21 -14.57 20.69
C MET A 178 -24.54 -15.29 20.97
N GLU A 179 -25.64 -14.90 20.31
CA GLU A 179 -26.98 -15.46 20.50
C GLU A 179 -27.52 -15.32 21.95
N ILE A 180 -26.98 -14.37 22.73
CA ILE A 180 -27.46 -14.03 24.08
C ILE A 180 -28.69 -13.12 23.99
N GLU A 181 -28.70 -12.22 23.00
CA GLU A 181 -29.82 -11.32 22.71
C GLU A 181 -30.47 -11.66 21.38
N ASN A 182 -31.80 -11.57 21.30
CA ASN A 182 -32.58 -11.95 20.11
C ASN A 182 -32.74 -10.80 19.09
N GLU A 183 -32.44 -9.57 19.47
CA GLU A 183 -32.51 -8.38 18.62
C GLU A 183 -31.23 -7.57 18.74
N GLY A 184 -30.75 -7.01 17.64
CA GLY A 184 -29.52 -6.24 17.62
C GLY A 184 -28.85 -6.28 16.24
N SER A 185 -27.65 -5.74 16.17
CA SER A 185 -26.84 -5.73 14.95
C SER A 185 -25.39 -6.06 15.30
N PRO A 186 -24.76 -7.05 14.64
CA PRO A 186 -23.38 -7.43 14.90
C PRO A 186 -22.40 -6.60 14.05
N LYS A 187 -22.83 -5.46 13.51
CA LYS A 187 -22.01 -4.64 12.63
C LYS A 187 -20.95 -3.90 13.43
N ILE A 188 -19.81 -3.64 12.80
CA ILE A 188 -18.85 -2.67 13.33
C ILE A 188 -19.47 -1.29 13.21
N SER A 189 -19.61 -0.59 14.33
CA SER A 189 -20.24 0.73 14.40
C SER A 189 -19.22 1.85 14.34
N LYS A 190 -18.05 1.64 14.96
CA LYS A 190 -17.08 2.70 15.18
C LYS A 190 -15.64 2.19 15.18
N ILE A 191 -14.74 2.97 14.56
CA ILE A 191 -13.29 2.80 14.64
C ILE A 191 -12.68 4.12 15.12
N LEU A 192 -11.93 4.05 16.20
CA LEU A 192 -11.20 5.17 16.78
C LEU A 192 -9.71 4.93 16.69
N GLY A 193 -8.91 5.98 16.49
CA GLY A 193 -7.47 5.81 16.45
C GLY A 193 -6.67 7.07 16.63
N THR A 194 -5.35 6.87 16.76
CA THR A 194 -4.36 7.94 16.69
C THR A 194 -3.21 7.46 15.82
N PHE A 195 -2.86 8.29 14.84
CA PHE A 195 -1.72 8.11 13.98
C PHE A 195 -0.59 9.02 14.48
N TYR A 196 0.43 8.42 15.08
CA TYR A 196 1.62 9.11 15.55
C TYR A 196 2.65 9.13 14.42
N VAL A 197 3.21 10.30 14.13
CA VAL A 197 4.21 10.47 13.07
C VAL A 197 5.34 11.34 13.58
N SER A 198 6.57 10.86 13.43
CA SER A 198 7.80 11.61 13.68
C SER A 198 8.47 11.97 12.36
N SER A 199 8.85 13.24 12.21
CA SER A 199 9.45 13.77 10.99
C SER A 199 10.24 15.04 11.29
N PRO A 200 11.38 15.27 10.61
CA PRO A 200 12.12 16.53 10.71
C PRO A 200 11.48 17.66 9.88
N HIS A 201 10.40 17.37 9.14
CA HIS A 201 9.70 18.31 8.28
C HIS A 201 8.58 19.07 9.01
N GLU A 202 8.11 20.16 8.39
CA GLU A 202 7.01 20.99 8.91
C GLU A 202 5.71 20.17 9.05
N GLU A 203 4.98 20.38 10.14
CA GLU A 203 3.72 19.68 10.47
C GLU A 203 2.69 19.79 9.34
N GLU A 204 2.59 20.95 8.68
CA GLU A 204 1.66 21.17 7.57
C GLU A 204 1.91 20.21 6.38
N GLN A 205 3.17 19.88 6.10
CA GLN A 205 3.52 18.93 5.03
C GLN A 205 3.06 17.52 5.38
N VAL A 206 3.25 17.11 6.63
CA VAL A 206 2.82 15.82 7.18
C VAL A 206 1.29 15.71 7.15
N GLU A 207 0.59 16.76 7.56
CA GLU A 207 -0.88 16.84 7.51
C GLU A 207 -1.43 16.75 6.09
N GLU A 208 -0.78 17.39 5.11
CA GLU A 208 -1.17 17.30 3.71
C GLU A 208 -1.05 15.86 3.18
N ILE A 209 0.05 15.18 3.49
CA ILE A 209 0.26 13.76 3.13
C ILE A 209 -0.82 12.90 3.78
N TRP A 210 -1.14 13.15 5.06
CA TRP A 210 -2.18 12.40 5.77
C TRP A 210 -3.56 12.57 5.11
N ARG A 211 -3.94 13.82 4.80
CA ARG A 211 -5.21 14.11 4.10
C ARG A 211 -5.31 13.39 2.76
N ASP A 212 -4.22 13.33 2.00
CA ASP A 212 -4.21 12.63 0.72
C ASP A 212 -4.15 11.11 0.86
N THR A 213 -3.56 10.60 1.94
CA THR A 213 -3.61 9.18 2.30
C THR A 213 -5.04 8.73 2.52
N LEU A 214 -5.81 9.49 3.32
CA LEU A 214 -7.21 9.18 3.60
C LEU A 214 -8.06 9.15 2.31
N LYS A 215 -7.84 10.09 1.39
CA LYS A 215 -8.55 10.15 0.10
C LYS A 215 -8.24 8.98 -0.83
N ARG A 216 -7.03 8.42 -0.74
CA ARG A 216 -6.52 7.42 -1.70
C ARG A 216 -6.52 5.98 -1.17
N SER A 217 -6.66 5.81 0.15
CA SER A 217 -6.65 4.49 0.81
C SER A 217 -7.91 3.69 0.44
N PRO A 218 -7.79 2.57 -0.29
CA PRO A 218 -8.95 1.78 -0.70
C PRO A 218 -9.75 1.25 0.50
N ILE A 219 -9.08 0.81 1.57
CA ILE A 219 -9.77 0.27 2.75
C ILE A 219 -10.50 1.38 3.52
N TYR A 220 -9.87 2.53 3.72
CA TYR A 220 -10.52 3.66 4.40
C TYR A 220 -11.74 4.15 3.61
N GLN A 221 -11.60 4.36 2.29
CA GLN A 221 -12.69 4.80 1.42
C GLN A 221 -13.84 3.78 1.39
N THR A 222 -13.54 2.48 1.48
CA THR A 222 -14.58 1.44 1.56
C THR A 222 -15.34 1.49 2.88
N LEU A 223 -14.63 1.66 4.01
CA LEU A 223 -15.23 1.56 5.33
C LEU A 223 -15.97 2.83 5.76
N ILE A 224 -15.51 4.01 5.37
CA ILE A 224 -16.10 5.29 5.81
C ILE A 224 -17.55 5.50 5.37
N GLU A 225 -18.00 4.77 4.35
CA GLU A 225 -19.41 4.81 3.90
C GLU A 225 -20.37 4.16 4.91
N THR A 226 -19.88 3.24 5.75
CA THR A 226 -20.73 2.42 6.64
C THR A 226 -20.33 2.50 8.12
N VAL A 227 -19.06 2.82 8.41
CA VAL A 227 -18.50 2.81 9.77
C VAL A 227 -18.10 4.22 10.16
N GLN A 228 -18.40 4.64 11.39
CA GLN A 228 -17.89 5.91 11.92
C GLN A 228 -16.39 5.77 12.20
N ILE A 229 -15.55 6.46 11.43
CA ILE A 229 -14.09 6.44 11.61
C ILE A 229 -13.61 7.81 12.09
N ASP A 230 -12.89 7.83 13.21
CA ASP A 230 -12.22 9.03 13.75
C ASP A 230 -10.78 8.68 14.14
N ILE A 231 -9.83 9.08 13.28
CA ILE A 231 -8.39 8.87 13.46
C ILE A 231 -7.72 10.23 13.54
N LYS A 232 -7.13 10.53 14.69
CA LYS A 232 -6.41 11.79 14.92
C LYS A 232 -4.96 11.64 14.49
N LEU A 233 -4.44 12.60 13.72
CA LEU A 233 -3.00 12.71 13.49
C LEU A 233 -2.36 13.38 14.70
N SER A 234 -1.21 12.89 15.13
CA SER A 234 -0.39 13.45 16.20
C SER A 234 1.06 13.48 15.71
N VAL A 235 1.54 14.67 15.32
CA VAL A 235 2.94 14.85 14.94
C VAL A 235 3.79 14.97 16.22
N VAL A 236 4.85 14.17 16.31
CA VAL A 236 5.77 14.11 17.45
C VAL A 236 7.18 14.44 16.97
N PHE A 237 7.77 15.49 17.53
CA PHE A 237 9.13 15.95 17.20
C PHE A 237 10.17 15.37 18.17
#